data_AF-A0A952GBY0-F1
#
_entry.id   AF-A0A952GBY0-F1
#
_cell.length_a   1.000
_cell.length_b   1.000
_cell.length_c   1.000
_cell.angle_alpha   90.00
_cell.angle_beta   90.00
_cell.angle_gamma   90.00
#
_symmetry.space_group_name_H-M   'P 1'
#
loop_
_entity.id
_entity.type
_entity.pdbx_description
1 polymer ?
#
loop_
_entity_poly.entity_id
_entity_poly.type
_entity_poly.pdbx_seq_one_letter_code
_entity_poly.pdbx_strand_id
1 'polypeptide(L)'
;MATNESKQLVLAAAEAADSKKAEDIRILQLDPSESGLCDYFLICNGTNERQNDAISDEIELQLKRQFGIYPNSVEGRRQAEWILMDYVDFIVHIFSPEKREFYGLERLRKSATTISVAEMHQEVAAKSRAVREKKAPAKKAAKKAVKKAAKKAAVKAAAKKSPAKKAAKKIASKRR
;
A
#
# COMPACT_ATOMS: atom_id res chain seq x y z
N MET A 1 -8.99 -13.43 10.89
CA MET A 1 -7.77 -12.98 11.59
C MET A 1 -7.24 -11.81 10.78
N ALA A 2 -7.18 -10.61 11.38
CA ALA A 2 -6.70 -9.41 10.73
C ALA A 2 -5.32 -9.61 10.07
N THR A 3 -5.27 -9.45 8.74
CA THR A 3 -4.03 -9.64 7.98
C THR A 3 -3.13 -8.40 8.10
N ASN A 4 -1.84 -8.57 7.81
CA ASN A 4 -0.91 -7.43 7.77
C ASN A 4 -1.22 -6.47 6.62
N GLU A 5 -1.87 -6.98 5.57
CA GLU A 5 -2.31 -6.19 4.42
C GLU A 5 -3.48 -5.29 4.81
N SER A 6 -4.51 -5.81 5.48
CA SER A 6 -5.64 -5.03 5.98
C SER A 6 -5.18 -3.88 6.89
N LYS A 7 -4.18 -4.10 7.76
CA LYS A 7 -3.59 -3.04 8.59
C LYS A 7 -2.91 -1.93 7.76
N GLN A 8 -2.26 -2.28 6.66
CA GLN A 8 -1.63 -1.29 5.77
C GLN A 8 -2.69 -0.44 5.05
N LEU A 9 -3.78 -1.07 4.61
CA LEU A 9 -4.89 -0.36 3.95
C LEU A 9 -5.57 0.61 4.91
N VAL A 10 -5.90 0.16 6.13
CA VAL A 10 -6.52 1.00 7.16
C VAL A 10 -5.60 2.17 7.54
N LEU A 11 -4.30 1.93 7.68
CA LEU A 11 -3.33 2.99 7.97
C LEU A 11 -3.27 4.03 6.85
N ALA A 12 -3.20 3.60 5.59
CA ALA A 12 -3.20 4.51 4.45
C ALA A 12 -4.50 5.32 4.34
N ALA A 13 -5.64 4.72 4.65
CA ALA A 13 -6.93 5.42 4.72
C ALA A 13 -6.96 6.45 5.86
N ALA A 14 -6.40 6.12 7.03
CA ALA A 14 -6.29 7.05 8.15
C ALA A 14 -5.37 8.24 7.83
N GLU A 15 -4.23 8.00 7.18
CA GLU A 15 -3.32 9.06 6.71
C GLU A 15 -3.97 9.94 5.65
N ALA A 16 -4.75 9.35 4.73
CA ALA A 16 -5.51 10.10 3.74
C ALA A 16 -6.55 11.02 4.40
N ALA A 17 -7.28 10.52 5.40
CA ALA A 17 -8.21 11.32 6.18
C ALA A 17 -7.51 12.45 6.94
N ASP A 18 -6.38 12.17 7.58
CA ASP A 18 -5.56 13.16 8.31
C ASP A 18 -5.03 14.26 7.37
N SER A 19 -4.64 13.90 6.14
CA SER A 19 -4.20 14.86 5.13
C SER A 19 -5.28 15.88 4.74
N LYS A 20 -6.56 15.54 4.93
CA LYS A 20 -7.72 16.42 4.77
C LYS A 20 -8.19 17.04 6.08
N LYS A 21 -7.37 16.97 7.14
CA LYS A 21 -7.65 17.51 8.46
C LYS A 21 -8.93 16.92 9.07
N ALA A 22 -9.17 15.63 8.85
CA ALA A 22 -10.26 14.95 9.53
C ALA A 22 -10.01 14.95 11.04
N GLU A 23 -11.08 15.11 11.81
CA GLU A 23 -11.04 15.16 13.26
C GLU A 23 -11.42 13.81 13.87
N ASP A 24 -10.92 13.55 15.08
CA ASP A 24 -11.25 12.37 15.88
C ASP A 24 -11.17 11.05 15.10
N ILE A 25 -10.03 10.83 14.44
CA ILE A 25 -9.74 9.63 13.66
C ILE A 25 -9.49 8.47 14.64
N ARG A 26 -10.35 7.45 14.58
CA ARG A 26 -10.26 6.25 15.42
C ARG A 26 -10.28 5.00 14.56
N ILE A 27 -9.41 4.06 14.90
CA ILE A 27 -9.40 2.73 14.31
C ILE A 27 -9.94 1.76 15.37
N LEU A 28 -11.00 1.05 15.05
CA LEU A 28 -11.58 0.00 15.89
C LEU A 28 -11.27 -1.35 15.26
N GLN A 29 -10.54 -2.20 15.98
CA GLN A 29 -10.38 -3.59 15.61
C GLN A 29 -11.56 -4.40 16.15
N LEU A 30 -12.30 -5.04 15.25
CA LEU A 30 -13.47 -5.83 15.59
C LEU A 30 -13.06 -7.22 16.08
N ASP A 31 -13.82 -7.77 17.02
CA ASP A 31 -13.62 -9.15 17.47
C ASP A 31 -14.13 -10.12 16.39
N PRO A 32 -13.33 -11.10 15.95
CA PRO A 32 -13.75 -12.11 14.97
C PRO A 32 -15.00 -12.91 15.36
N SER A 33 -15.32 -12.99 16.65
CA SER A 33 -16.53 -13.67 17.15
C SER A 33 -17.80 -12.85 16.96
N GLU A 34 -17.69 -11.53 16.82
CA GLU A 34 -18.82 -10.60 16.67
C GLU A 34 -18.91 -9.95 15.28
N SER A 35 -17.84 -10.02 14.50
CA SER A 35 -17.78 -9.49 13.14
C SER A 35 -17.50 -10.60 12.13
N GLY A 36 -18.56 -11.06 11.46
CA GLY A 36 -18.45 -12.01 10.36
C GLY A 36 -18.13 -11.37 9.00
N LEU A 37 -18.07 -10.03 8.92
CA LEU A 37 -18.01 -9.32 7.64
C LEU A 37 -16.69 -8.54 7.42
N CYS A 38 -16.15 -7.84 8.43
CA CYS A 38 -14.92 -7.05 8.30
C CYS A 38 -14.07 -7.07 9.57
N ASP A 39 -12.77 -6.78 9.46
CA ASP A 39 -11.81 -6.81 10.58
C ASP A 39 -11.67 -5.45 11.29
N TYR A 40 -11.86 -4.34 10.57
CA TYR A 40 -11.59 -3.00 11.07
C TYR A 40 -12.67 -1.97 10.71
N PHE A 41 -12.94 -1.04 11.62
CA PHE A 41 -13.60 0.22 11.32
C PHE A 41 -12.64 1.38 11.45
N LEU A 42 -12.63 2.25 10.45
CA LEU A 42 -12.04 3.57 10.52
C LEU A 42 -13.17 4.58 10.68
N ILE A 43 -13.13 5.38 11.75
CA ILE A 43 -14.15 6.40 12.03
C ILE A 43 -13.46 7.75 12.10
N CYS A 44 -13.95 8.75 11.38
CA CYS A 44 -13.47 10.11 11.45
C CYS A 44 -14.60 11.13 11.25
N ASN A 45 -14.32 12.39 11.61
CA ASN A 45 -15.21 13.52 11.39
C ASN A 45 -14.63 14.47 10.36
N GLY A 46 -15.50 15.06 9.54
CA GLY A 46 -15.22 16.37 8.96
C GLY A 46 -16.10 17.43 9.61
N THR A 47 -15.65 18.66 9.50
CA THR A 47 -16.31 19.85 10.07
C THR A 47 -17.52 20.31 9.26
N ASN A 48 -17.66 19.85 8.01
CA ASN A 48 -18.78 20.13 7.12
C ASN A 48 -18.88 19.08 6.00
N GLU A 49 -20.02 19.06 5.30
CA GLU A 49 -20.31 18.15 4.18
C GLU A 49 -19.23 18.17 3.08
N ARG A 50 -18.75 19.37 2.71
CA ARG A 50 -17.72 19.52 1.68
C ARG A 50 -16.40 18.89 2.11
N GLN A 51 -16.05 18.98 3.39
CA GLN A 51 -14.87 18.32 3.93
C GLN A 51 -15.09 16.80 3.98
N ASN A 52 -16.28 16.33 4.33
CA ASN A 52 -16.60 14.89 4.33
C ASN A 52 -16.43 14.29 2.93
N ASP A 53 -16.93 14.96 1.90
CA ASP A 53 -16.70 14.57 0.51
C ASP A 53 -15.21 14.57 0.17
N ALA A 54 -14.47 15.62 0.52
CA ALA A 54 -13.04 15.71 0.25
C ALA A 54 -12.21 14.63 0.97
N ILE A 55 -12.60 14.23 2.18
CA ILE A 55 -12.01 13.11 2.92
C ILE A 55 -12.28 11.82 2.14
N SER A 56 -13.52 11.57 1.74
CA SER A 56 -13.90 10.36 1.00
C SER A 56 -13.15 10.23 -0.34
N ASP A 57 -13.00 11.34 -1.07
CA ASP A 57 -12.25 11.42 -2.33
C ASP A 57 -10.77 11.11 -2.13
N GLU A 58 -10.17 11.65 -1.07
CA GLU A 58 -8.74 11.44 -0.81
C GLU A 58 -8.45 10.00 -0.40
N ILE A 59 -9.31 9.39 0.41
CA ILE A 59 -9.18 7.97 0.79
C ILE A 59 -9.24 7.10 -0.46
N GLU A 60 -10.23 7.30 -1.33
CA GLU A 60 -10.35 6.56 -2.58
C GLU A 60 -9.12 6.77 -3.48
N LEU A 61 -8.66 8.02 -3.60
CA LEU A 61 -7.50 8.37 -4.42
C LEU A 61 -6.20 7.71 -3.92
N GLN A 62 -5.94 7.76 -2.62
CA GLN A 62 -4.72 7.22 -2.03
C GLN A 62 -4.70 5.69 -2.10
N LEU A 63 -5.80 5.05 -1.75
CA LEU A 63 -5.91 3.58 -1.80
C LEU A 63 -5.77 3.06 -3.24
N LYS A 64 -6.39 3.75 -4.20
CA LYS A 64 -6.21 3.46 -5.63
C LYS A 64 -4.75 3.63 -6.08
N ARG A 65 -4.08 4.72 -5.68
CA ARG A 65 -2.70 5.01 -6.13
C ARG A 65 -1.66 4.06 -5.53
N GLN A 66 -1.82 3.72 -4.25
CA GLN A 66 -0.82 2.96 -3.51
C GLN A 66 -1.04 1.45 -3.63
N PHE A 67 -2.29 0.99 -3.67
CA PHE A 67 -2.66 -0.43 -3.63
C PHE A 67 -3.49 -0.89 -4.82
N GLY A 68 -4.00 0.02 -5.65
CA GLY A 68 -4.83 -0.34 -6.81
C GLY A 68 -6.24 -0.80 -6.44
N ILE A 69 -6.69 -0.54 -5.21
CA ILE A 69 -8.00 -0.98 -4.70
C ILE A 69 -9.05 0.12 -4.86
N TYR A 70 -10.31 -0.29 -4.96
CA TYR A 70 -11.49 0.57 -5.01
C TYR A 70 -12.47 0.14 -3.91
N PRO A 71 -13.30 1.07 -3.41
CA PRO A 71 -14.38 0.68 -2.51
C PRO A 71 -15.36 -0.25 -3.23
N ASN A 72 -15.81 -1.28 -2.52
CA ASN A 72 -16.88 -2.17 -2.95
C ASN A 72 -18.21 -1.42 -3.08
N SER A 73 -18.51 -0.55 -2.12
CA SER A 73 -19.65 0.35 -2.16
C SER A 73 -19.33 1.67 -1.44
N VAL A 74 -20.03 2.73 -1.86
CA VAL A 74 -20.00 4.04 -1.20
C VAL A 74 -21.44 4.51 -1.02
N GLU A 75 -21.84 4.75 0.23
CA GLU A 75 -23.18 5.18 0.60
C GLU A 75 -23.16 6.56 1.26
N GLY A 76 -24.28 7.27 1.21
CA GLY A 76 -24.46 8.55 1.91
C GLY A 76 -23.72 9.77 1.33
N ARG A 77 -22.86 9.58 0.33
CA ARG A 77 -22.08 10.64 -0.35
C ARG A 77 -22.92 11.81 -0.89
N ARG A 78 -24.18 11.58 -1.29
CA ARG A 78 -25.05 12.65 -1.81
C ARG A 78 -25.37 13.72 -0.75
N GLN A 79 -25.54 13.32 0.51
CA GLN A 79 -25.80 14.25 1.62
C GLN A 79 -24.53 14.59 2.37
N ALA A 80 -23.50 13.73 2.31
CA ALA A 80 -22.21 13.90 2.95
C ALA A 80 -22.26 14.16 4.48
N GLU A 81 -23.41 13.96 5.13
CA GLU A 81 -23.54 14.01 6.60
C GLU A 81 -23.00 12.72 7.25
N TRP A 82 -23.13 11.60 6.55
CA TRP A 82 -22.55 10.32 6.91
C TRP A 82 -22.21 9.57 5.63
N ILE A 83 -20.92 9.39 5.37
CA ILE A 83 -20.42 8.61 4.24
C ILE A 83 -19.89 7.29 4.77
N LEU A 84 -20.36 6.20 4.17
CA LEU A 84 -19.87 4.85 4.45
C LEU A 84 -19.15 4.34 3.21
N MET A 85 -17.90 3.89 3.38
CA MET A 85 -17.11 3.28 2.32
C MET A 85 -16.72 1.87 2.73
N ASP A 86 -17.20 0.88 1.97
CA ASP A 86 -16.92 -0.53 2.23
C ASP A 86 -15.73 -1.01 1.39
N TYR A 87 -14.72 -1.60 2.03
CA TYR A 87 -13.59 -2.25 1.38
C TYR A 87 -13.51 -3.75 1.67
N VAL A 88 -14.59 -4.36 2.16
CA VAL A 88 -14.70 -5.77 2.59
C VAL A 88 -13.86 -6.07 3.83
N ASP A 89 -12.54 -5.86 3.77
CA ASP A 89 -11.63 -6.09 4.90
C ASP A 89 -11.81 -5.04 6.02
N PHE A 90 -12.20 -3.82 5.66
CA PHE A 90 -12.47 -2.72 6.58
C PHE A 90 -13.55 -1.79 6.03
N ILE A 91 -14.17 -1.03 6.93
CA ILE A 91 -15.19 -0.04 6.57
C ILE A 91 -14.79 1.33 7.13
N VAL A 92 -14.87 2.36 6.28
CA VAL A 92 -14.65 3.75 6.67
C VAL A 92 -15.99 4.44 6.91
N HIS A 93 -16.11 5.08 8.06
CA HIS A 93 -17.23 5.92 8.43
C HIS A 93 -16.75 7.37 8.58
N ILE A 94 -17.24 8.25 7.71
CA ILE A 94 -16.97 9.68 7.75
C ILE A 94 -18.24 10.37 8.20
N PHE A 95 -18.21 11.04 9.35
CA PHE A 95 -19.37 11.68 9.95
C PHE A 95 -19.27 13.20 9.94
N SER A 96 -20.42 13.87 9.91
CA SER A 96 -20.55 15.19 10.52
C SER A 96 -20.61 15.07 12.05
N PRO A 97 -20.19 16.10 12.81
CA PRO A 97 -20.12 16.01 14.27
C PRO A 97 -21.47 15.66 14.90
N GLU A 98 -22.55 16.26 14.39
CA GLU A 98 -23.93 16.03 14.85
C GLU A 98 -24.38 14.59 14.62
N LYS A 99 -24.09 14.01 13.44
CA LYS A 99 -24.49 12.63 13.14
C LYS A 99 -23.69 11.62 13.94
N ARG A 100 -22.38 11.86 14.18
CA ARG A 100 -21.57 10.95 15.01
C ARG A 100 -22.14 10.85 16.43
N GLU A 101 -22.58 11.96 17.00
CA GLU A 101 -23.20 11.97 18.32
C GLU A 101 -24.55 11.23 18.31
N PHE A 102 -25.39 11.48 17.30
CA PHE A 102 -26.70 10.85 17.15
C PHE A 102 -26.61 9.33 16.99
N TYR A 103 -25.75 8.82 16.10
CA TYR A 103 -25.60 7.39 15.86
C TYR A 103 -24.75 6.68 16.91
N GLY A 104 -23.77 7.38 17.50
CA GLY A 104 -22.98 6.89 18.62
C GLY A 104 -22.37 5.50 18.39
N LEU A 105 -21.94 5.18 17.17
CA LEU A 105 -21.49 3.83 16.78
C LEU A 105 -20.38 3.27 17.67
N GLU A 106 -19.56 4.14 18.25
CA GLU A 106 -18.52 3.80 19.21
C GLU A 106 -19.10 3.13 20.47
N ARG A 107 -20.30 3.53 20.90
CA ARG A 107 -21.00 2.91 22.03
C ARG A 107 -21.62 1.56 21.69
N LEU A 108 -21.85 1.29 20.41
CA LEU A 108 -22.44 0.03 19.95
C LEU A 108 -21.38 -1.08 19.88
N ARG A 109 -20.12 -0.74 19.63
CA ARG A 109 -18.99 -1.68 19.49
C ARG A 109 -18.11 -1.71 20.75
N LYS A 110 -18.70 -1.90 21.94
CA LYS A 110 -17.97 -1.90 23.23
C LYS A 110 -16.88 -2.97 23.36
N SER A 111 -17.00 -4.06 22.62
CA SER A 111 -16.05 -5.17 22.54
C SER A 111 -14.85 -4.88 21.63
N ALA A 112 -14.92 -3.84 20.79
CA ALA A 112 -13.87 -3.54 19.82
C ALA A 112 -12.66 -2.86 20.50
N THR A 113 -11.46 -3.28 20.13
CA THR A 113 -10.22 -2.67 20.63
C THR A 113 -9.93 -1.41 19.83
N THR A 114 -9.88 -0.26 20.50
CA THR A 114 -9.45 1.00 19.89
C THR A 114 -7.94 1.00 19.72
N ILE A 115 -7.49 1.31 18.51
CA ILE A 115 -6.08 1.41 18.13
C ILE A 115 -5.85 2.83 17.61
N SER A 116 -4.81 3.50 18.12
CA SER A 116 -4.41 4.79 17.57
C SER A 116 -3.66 4.61 16.24
N VAL A 117 -3.72 5.63 15.37
CA VAL A 117 -2.99 5.63 14.09
C VAL A 117 -1.48 5.45 14.34
N ALA A 118 -0.94 6.06 15.39
CA ALA A 118 0.47 5.92 15.78
C ALA A 118 0.84 4.49 16.19
N GLU A 119 0.01 3.82 16.98
CA GLU A 119 0.23 2.41 17.37
C GLU A 119 0.18 1.50 16.15
N MET A 120 -0.81 1.68 15.26
CA MET A 120 -0.90 0.88 14.03
C MET A 120 0.33 1.09 13.13
N HIS A 121 0.84 2.32 13.02
CA HIS A 121 2.06 2.61 12.28
C HIS A 121 3.27 1.86 12.86
N GLN A 122 3.40 1.78 14.19
CA GLN A 122 4.47 1.02 14.85
C GLN A 122 4.35 -0.48 14.58
N GLU A 123 3.13 -1.05 14.61
CA GLU A 123 2.92 -2.47 14.32
C GLU A 123 3.29 -2.85 12.89
N VAL A 124 2.90 -2.03 11.90
CA VAL A 124 3.23 -2.23 10.49
C VAL A 124 4.74 -2.09 10.27
N ALA A 125 5.38 -1.10 10.90
CA ALA A 125 6.83 -0.92 10.84
C ALA A 125 7.61 -2.07 11.49
N ALA A 126 7.18 -2.55 12.67
CA ALA A 126 7.82 -3.66 13.38
C ALA A 126 7.73 -4.97 12.58
N LYS A 127 6.57 -5.27 12.00
CA LYS A 127 6.35 -6.50 11.20
C LYS A 127 7.09 -6.46 9.87
N SER A 128 7.10 -5.32 9.17
CA SER A 128 7.88 -5.18 7.92
C SER A 128 9.39 -5.33 8.17
N ARG A 129 9.90 -4.86 9.32
CA ARG A 129 11.29 -5.06 9.75
C ARG A 129 11.58 -6.53 10.09
N ALA A 130 10.71 -7.21 10.83
CA ALA A 130 10.85 -8.63 11.16
C ALA A 130 10.81 -9.55 9.92
N VAL A 131 9.98 -9.23 8.92
CA VAL A 131 9.95 -9.93 7.62
C VAL A 131 11.28 -9.75 6.88
N ARG A 132 11.88 -8.55 6.94
CA ARG A 132 13.19 -8.25 6.33
C ARG A 132 14.32 -9.04 6.99
N GLU A 133 14.26 -9.21 8.31
CA GLU A 133 15.25 -9.94 9.12
C GLU A 133 15.15 -11.46 8.90
N LYS A 134 13.93 -12.03 8.87
CA LYS A 134 13.72 -13.46 8.55
C LYS A 134 14.07 -13.83 7.10
N LYS A 135 14.05 -12.87 6.17
CA LYS A 135 14.45 -13.07 4.75
C LYS A 135 15.96 -12.87 4.52
N ALA A 136 16.72 -12.49 5.55
CA ALA A 136 18.17 -12.24 5.48
C ALA A 136 19.07 -13.48 5.29
N PRO A 137 18.74 -14.72 5.74
CA PRO A 137 19.64 -15.84 5.48
C PRO A 137 19.61 -16.30 4.02
N ALA A 138 18.49 -16.14 3.30
CA ALA A 138 18.36 -16.60 1.91
C ALA A 138 19.06 -15.67 0.88
N LYS A 139 19.08 -14.34 1.11
CA LYS A 139 19.68 -13.39 0.14
C LYS A 139 21.21 -13.31 0.18
N LYS A 140 21.86 -13.71 1.29
CA LYS A 140 23.34 -13.71 1.38
C LYS A 140 23.98 -14.90 0.63
N ALA A 141 23.32 -16.05 0.57
CA ALA A 141 23.82 -17.22 -0.18
C ALA A 141 23.77 -17.01 -1.70
N ALA A 142 22.66 -16.44 -2.21
CA ALA A 142 22.49 -16.20 -3.66
C ALA A 142 23.49 -15.19 -4.25
N LYS A 143 23.86 -14.14 -3.50
CA LYS A 143 24.83 -13.12 -3.98
C LYS A 143 26.26 -13.64 -4.11
N LYS A 144 26.66 -14.68 -3.35
CA LYS A 144 28.02 -15.24 -3.38
C LYS A 144 28.22 -16.18 -4.59
N ALA A 145 27.16 -16.89 -5.01
CA ALA A 145 27.19 -17.76 -6.18
C ALA A 145 27.26 -16.97 -7.51
N VAL A 146 26.49 -15.88 -7.63
CA VAL A 146 26.44 -15.06 -8.86
C VAL A 146 27.76 -14.33 -9.13
N LYS A 147 28.45 -13.83 -8.08
CA LYS A 147 29.77 -13.19 -8.24
C LYS A 147 30.86 -14.16 -8.70
N LYS A 148 30.79 -15.44 -8.33
CA LYS A 148 31.81 -16.44 -8.71
C LYS A 148 31.65 -16.88 -10.18
N ALA A 149 30.42 -16.91 -10.70
CA ALA A 149 30.13 -17.22 -12.10
C ALA A 149 30.54 -16.07 -13.05
N ALA A 150 30.26 -14.82 -12.69
CA ALA A 150 30.59 -13.66 -13.53
C ALA A 150 32.10 -13.45 -13.72
N LYS A 151 32.93 -13.75 -12.70
CA LYS A 151 34.38 -13.61 -12.79
C LYS A 151 35.05 -14.65 -13.69
N LYS A 152 34.41 -15.82 -13.90
CA LYS A 152 34.96 -16.89 -14.75
C LYS A 152 34.67 -16.68 -16.24
N ALA A 153 33.61 -15.93 -16.57
CA ALA A 153 33.25 -15.60 -17.96
C ALA A 153 34.11 -14.47 -18.55
N ALA A 154 34.47 -13.47 -17.74
CA ALA A 154 35.25 -12.31 -18.22
C ALA A 154 36.70 -12.64 -18.63
N VAL A 155 37.31 -13.68 -18.05
CA VAL A 155 38.71 -14.06 -18.35
C VAL A 155 38.85 -14.78 -19.70
N LYS A 156 37.78 -15.42 -20.21
CA LYS A 156 37.85 -16.18 -21.48
C LYS A 156 37.69 -15.33 -22.74
N ALA A 157 37.14 -14.11 -22.64
CA ALA A 157 36.84 -13.27 -23.80
C ALA A 157 38.02 -12.40 -24.27
N ALA A 158 39.08 -12.22 -23.45
CA ALA A 158 40.19 -11.32 -23.75
C ALA A 158 41.36 -11.94 -24.54
N ALA A 159 41.32 -13.24 -24.87
CA ALA A 159 42.48 -13.96 -25.44
C ALA A 159 42.46 -14.17 -26.97
N LYS A 160 41.60 -13.50 -27.75
CA LYS A 160 41.62 -13.60 -29.23
C LYS A 160 41.48 -12.24 -29.94
N LYS A 161 42.57 -11.47 -29.96
CA LYS A 161 42.91 -10.48 -31.02
C LYS A 161 44.44 -10.51 -31.16
N SER A 162 45.01 -11.03 -32.26
CA SER A 162 45.51 -10.30 -33.45
C SER A 162 46.63 -11.15 -34.10
N PRO A 163 47.34 -10.77 -35.22
CA PRO A 163 46.98 -10.11 -36.49
C PRO A 163 47.64 -10.78 -37.75
N ALA A 164 47.26 -10.46 -39.01
CA ALA A 164 48.13 -10.66 -40.19
C ALA A 164 47.73 -9.83 -41.44
N LYS A 165 48.74 -9.44 -42.22
CA LYS A 165 48.85 -8.41 -43.28
C LYS A 165 48.67 -8.93 -44.74
N LYS A 166 48.39 -7.98 -45.64
CA LYS A 166 48.80 -7.80 -47.08
C LYS A 166 48.31 -8.76 -48.19
N ALA A 167 47.73 -8.20 -49.27
CA ALA A 167 48.36 -8.03 -50.61
C ALA A 167 47.34 -7.58 -51.69
N ALA A 168 47.84 -6.98 -52.77
CA ALA A 168 47.14 -6.21 -53.81
C ALA A 168 46.83 -6.96 -55.12
N LYS A 169 45.88 -6.49 -55.96
CA LYS A 169 46.07 -6.22 -57.42
C LYS A 169 44.83 -5.62 -58.12
N LYS A 170 45.08 -4.66 -59.03
CA LYS A 170 44.19 -4.10 -60.07
C LYS A 170 43.68 -5.19 -61.04
N ILE A 171 42.52 -4.94 -61.69
CA ILE A 171 42.29 -5.06 -63.15
C ILE A 171 41.01 -4.28 -63.53
N ALA A 172 41.09 -3.61 -64.67
CA ALA A 172 40.07 -2.78 -65.32
C ALA A 172 39.03 -3.59 -66.10
N SER A 173 37.85 -3.03 -66.35
CA SER A 173 37.33 -2.70 -67.71
C SER A 173 35.79 -2.62 -67.79
N LYS A 174 35.30 -1.63 -68.58
CA LYS A 174 34.07 -1.59 -69.42
C LYS A 174 32.72 -1.83 -68.71
N ARG A 175 31.61 -1.17 -69.02
CA ARG A 175 31.01 -0.45 -70.18
C ARG A 175 29.66 0.05 -69.56
N ARG A 176 28.97 1.11 -69.93
CA ARG A 176 28.74 1.80 -71.19
C ARG A 176 27.99 3.09 -70.84
#